data_AF-A0A7C1NTJ7-F1
#
_entry.id   AF-A0A7C1NTJ7-F1
#
_cell.length_a   1.000
_cell.length_b   1.000
_cell.length_c   1.000
_cell.angle_alpha   90.00
_cell.angle_beta   90.00
_cell.angle_gamma   90.00
#
_symmetry.space_group_name_H-M   'P 1'
#
loop_
_entity.id
_entity.type
_entity.pdbx_description
1 polymer ?
#
loop_
_entity_poly.entity_id
_entity_poly.type
_entity_poly.pdbx_seq_one_letter_code
_entity_poly.pdbx_strand_id
1 'polypeptide(L)'
;MRRNYSLLILILVLGIAGIGYAQHPDKVRQELERTDDIISQARTIVEPSNNSEAQLLLNQAREIQQTAWEGYHRKRYRWSYSRTLAARQRAREAMELITVDPQRIEAEIERTNELMSQLQPQITRIDDPQIADLWKTVQTEQNAALNYLHTRRWRWALRFTMAARNHIYEITGKLGRFQSRGKIQHELDRTDLILQRVSGPVAASHNFRAQEMFSRAGEWQVQAKNRFRSRMYLVTLKLTFAARELAMRAWQLVTQTPDSALVSSALEETEHLIVQWEERVNQQQDAQIKEMLDLAIKQQNAARELYRQGDLNAALKQTNQARQMLYRIVELLNLAEPPAGKN
;
A
#
# COMPACT_ATOMS: atom_id res chain seq x y z
N MET A 1 -11.09 -1.18 12.97
CA MET A 1 -12.52 -0.88 13.22
C MET A 1 -12.75 0.62 13.20
N ARG A 2 -13.10 1.20 12.04
CA ARG A 2 -13.50 2.61 11.91
C ARG A 2 -14.66 2.70 10.90
N ARG A 3 -15.84 3.01 11.44
CA ARG A 3 -17.02 3.72 10.90
C ARG A 3 -17.25 3.72 9.37
N ASN A 4 -18.27 2.97 8.94
CA ASN A 4 -19.07 3.25 7.74
C ASN A 4 -20.44 3.80 8.17
N TYR A 5 -20.52 5.10 8.48
CA TYR A 5 -21.79 5.81 8.73
C TYR A 5 -22.08 6.89 7.67
N SER A 6 -21.30 6.95 6.58
CA SER A 6 -21.36 8.05 5.61
C SER A 6 -22.31 7.81 4.42
N LEU A 7 -22.97 6.65 4.34
CA LEU A 7 -23.89 6.33 3.23
C LEU A 7 -25.38 6.40 3.63
N LEU A 8 -25.68 6.76 4.89
CA LEU A 8 -27.05 6.92 5.40
C LEU A 8 -27.51 8.39 5.50
N ILE A 9 -26.65 9.35 5.14
CA ILE A 9 -26.98 10.80 5.17
C ILE A 9 -27.42 11.33 3.79
N LEU A 10 -27.20 10.61 2.69
CA LEU A 10 -27.64 11.09 1.37
C LEU A 10 -29.12 10.82 1.05
N ILE A 11 -29.81 9.97 1.82
CA ILE A 11 -31.26 9.74 1.67
C ILE A 11 -32.09 10.76 2.47
N LEU A 12 -31.48 11.49 3.43
CA LEU A 12 -32.21 12.47 4.25
C LEU A 12 -32.25 13.88 3.65
N VAL A 13 -31.38 14.21 2.68
CA VAL A 13 -31.28 15.58 2.11
C VAL A 13 -32.32 15.85 1.02
N LEU A 14 -32.94 14.82 0.43
CA LEU A 14 -34.05 15.00 -0.54
C LEU A 14 -35.40 15.36 0.13
N GLY A 15 -35.49 15.36 1.46
CA GLY A 15 -36.74 15.64 2.18
C GLY A 15 -37.05 17.12 2.43
N ILE A 16 -36.06 18.02 2.44
CA ILE A 16 -36.25 19.39 2.96
C ILE A 16 -36.64 20.39 1.85
N ALA A 17 -36.27 20.14 0.59
CA ALA A 17 -36.69 20.99 -0.53
C ALA A 17 -38.17 20.83 -0.94
N GLY A 18 -38.90 19.85 -0.38
CA GLY A 18 -40.26 19.51 -0.78
C GLY A 18 -41.38 20.35 -0.17
N ILE A 19 -41.10 21.13 0.89
CA ILE A 19 -42.17 21.77 1.69
C ILE A 19 -42.81 22.95 0.94
N GLY A 20 -42.04 23.75 0.20
CA GLY A 20 -42.58 24.83 -0.63
C GLY A 20 -43.22 24.36 -1.94
N TYR A 21 -42.79 23.22 -2.49
CA TYR A 21 -43.32 22.67 -3.74
C TYR A 21 -44.74 22.12 -3.61
N ALA A 22 -45.10 21.58 -2.43
CA ALA A 22 -46.40 20.96 -2.19
C ALA A 22 -47.58 21.94 -2.00
N GLN A 23 -47.33 23.25 -1.97
CA GLN A 23 -48.36 24.28 -1.80
C GLN A 23 -48.97 24.76 -3.12
N HIS A 24 -48.32 24.48 -4.26
CA HIS A 24 -48.79 24.93 -5.57
C HIS A 24 -49.53 23.79 -6.29
N PRO A 25 -50.84 23.93 -6.59
CA PRO A 25 -51.64 22.89 -7.24
C PRO A 25 -51.05 22.47 -8.59
N ASP A 26 -50.59 23.44 -9.40
CA ASP A 26 -50.06 23.17 -10.74
C ASP A 26 -48.81 22.28 -10.71
N LYS A 27 -47.95 22.46 -9.70
CA LYS A 27 -46.74 21.64 -9.53
C LYS A 27 -47.08 20.20 -9.13
N VAL A 28 -48.06 20.02 -8.24
CA VAL A 28 -48.52 18.68 -7.85
C VAL A 28 -49.17 17.97 -9.03
N ARG A 29 -49.96 18.70 -9.84
CA ARG A 29 -50.53 18.17 -11.08
C ARG A 29 -49.45 17.72 -12.07
N GLN A 30 -48.43 18.54 -12.32
CA GLN A 30 -47.33 18.19 -13.21
C GLN A 30 -46.61 16.90 -12.75
N GLU A 31 -46.42 16.73 -11.44
CA GLU A 31 -45.77 15.55 -10.88
C GLU A 31 -46.66 14.30 -10.93
N LEU A 32 -47.99 14.45 -10.84
CA LEU A 32 -48.95 13.37 -11.08
C LEU A 32 -48.89 12.91 -12.54
N GLU A 33 -49.01 13.85 -13.49
CA GLU A 33 -48.96 13.56 -14.94
C GLU A 33 -47.63 12.88 -15.30
N ARG A 34 -46.51 13.37 -14.79
CA ARG A 34 -45.19 12.73 -14.97
C ARG A 34 -45.14 11.30 -14.44
N THR A 35 -45.81 11.02 -13.32
CA THR A 35 -45.86 9.65 -12.78
C THR A 35 -46.76 8.75 -13.63
N ASP A 36 -47.85 9.26 -14.19
CA ASP A 36 -48.70 8.51 -15.14
C ASP A 36 -47.89 8.10 -16.38
N ASP A 37 -47.06 9.00 -16.92
CA ASP A 37 -46.14 8.68 -18.03
C ASP A 37 -45.18 7.53 -17.66
N ILE A 38 -44.60 7.56 -16.46
CA ILE A 38 -43.70 6.50 -15.97
C ILE A 38 -44.45 5.18 -15.80
N ILE A 39 -45.68 5.20 -15.28
CA ILE A 39 -46.51 4.00 -15.14
C ILE A 39 -46.89 3.44 -16.51
N SER A 40 -47.18 4.30 -17.49
CA SER A 40 -47.46 3.91 -18.87
C SER A 40 -46.24 3.24 -19.52
N GLN A 41 -45.04 3.83 -19.37
CA GLN A 41 -43.78 3.21 -19.81
C GLN A 41 -43.56 1.86 -19.12
N ALA A 42 -43.72 1.80 -17.79
CA ALA A 42 -43.58 0.57 -17.03
C ALA A 42 -44.53 -0.52 -17.53
N ARG A 43 -45.77 -0.15 -17.88
CA ARG A 43 -46.76 -1.07 -18.46
C ARG A 43 -46.27 -1.73 -19.75
N THR A 44 -45.71 -0.94 -20.67
CA THR A 44 -45.20 -1.46 -21.96
C THR A 44 -44.07 -2.47 -21.79
N ILE A 45 -43.32 -2.39 -20.69
CA ILE A 45 -42.20 -3.27 -20.37
C ILE A 45 -42.67 -4.49 -19.55
N VAL A 46 -43.52 -4.26 -18.54
CA VAL A 46 -43.89 -5.24 -17.52
C VAL A 46 -44.99 -6.19 -18.00
N GLU A 47 -46.03 -5.71 -18.69
CA GLU A 47 -47.12 -6.59 -19.13
C GLU A 47 -46.65 -7.73 -20.05
N PRO A 48 -45.79 -7.50 -21.07
CA PRO A 48 -45.33 -8.57 -21.96
C PRO A 48 -44.38 -9.58 -21.29
N SER A 49 -43.74 -9.21 -20.17
CA SER A 49 -42.70 -10.00 -19.52
C SER A 49 -43.19 -11.28 -18.82
N ASN A 50 -44.51 -11.39 -18.57
CA ASN A 50 -45.12 -12.43 -17.74
C ASN A 50 -44.50 -12.61 -16.34
N ASN A 51 -43.80 -11.58 -15.81
CA ASN A 51 -43.24 -11.60 -14.46
C ASN A 51 -44.32 -11.17 -13.45
N SER A 52 -44.84 -12.13 -12.69
CA SER A 52 -45.94 -11.91 -11.74
C SER A 52 -45.59 -10.92 -10.62
N GLU A 53 -44.33 -10.88 -10.18
CA GLU A 53 -43.86 -9.95 -9.14
C GLU A 53 -43.81 -8.51 -9.68
N ALA A 54 -43.30 -8.32 -10.89
CA ALA A 54 -43.29 -7.02 -11.56
C ALA A 54 -44.71 -6.51 -11.86
N GLN A 55 -45.60 -7.41 -12.30
CA GLN A 55 -47.01 -7.09 -12.51
C GLN A 55 -47.71 -6.67 -11.21
N LEU A 56 -47.42 -7.34 -10.09
CA LEU A 56 -47.93 -6.96 -8.76
C LEU A 56 -47.48 -5.54 -8.37
N LEU A 57 -46.19 -5.21 -8.53
CA LEU A 57 -45.66 -3.88 -8.23
C LEU A 57 -46.26 -2.80 -9.14
N LEU A 58 -46.45 -3.10 -10.43
CA LEU A 58 -47.11 -2.19 -11.36
C LEU A 58 -48.57 -1.93 -10.97
N ASN A 59 -49.32 -2.97 -10.57
CA ASN A 59 -50.70 -2.82 -10.09
C ASN A 59 -50.76 -1.95 -8.83
N GLN A 60 -49.87 -2.19 -7.87
CA GLN A 60 -49.75 -1.33 -6.68
C GLN A 60 -49.42 0.12 -7.04
N ALA A 61 -48.52 0.36 -8.02
CA ALA A 61 -48.20 1.71 -8.49
C ALA A 61 -49.46 2.41 -9.04
N ARG A 62 -50.26 1.71 -9.85
CA ARG A 62 -51.52 2.23 -10.42
C ARG A 62 -52.54 2.57 -9.34
N GLU A 63 -52.76 1.69 -8.37
CA GLU A 63 -53.66 1.93 -7.25
C GLU A 63 -53.23 3.15 -6.43
N ILE A 64 -51.95 3.24 -6.06
CA ILE A 64 -51.42 4.37 -5.31
C ILE A 64 -51.59 5.68 -6.11
N GLN A 65 -51.32 5.65 -7.41
CA GLN A 65 -51.46 6.83 -8.27
C GLN A 65 -52.93 7.27 -8.43
N GLN A 66 -53.86 6.33 -8.54
CA GLN A 66 -55.30 6.63 -8.55
C GLN A 66 -55.70 7.33 -7.25
N THR A 67 -55.28 6.82 -6.10
CA THR A 67 -55.55 7.49 -4.82
C THR A 67 -54.91 8.88 -4.75
N ALA A 68 -53.72 9.06 -5.35
CA ALA A 68 -53.04 10.35 -5.43
C ALA A 68 -53.88 11.38 -6.21
N TRP A 69 -54.46 11.01 -7.35
CA TRP A 69 -55.38 11.84 -8.13
C TRP A 69 -56.65 12.20 -7.35
N GLU A 70 -57.26 11.25 -6.65
CA GLU A 70 -58.42 11.53 -5.77
C GLU A 70 -58.08 12.55 -4.68
N GLY A 71 -56.90 12.43 -4.08
CA GLY A 71 -56.37 13.40 -3.11
C GLY A 71 -56.21 14.78 -3.69
N TYR A 72 -55.72 14.88 -4.92
CA TYR A 72 -55.56 16.13 -5.66
C TYR A 72 -56.91 16.83 -5.87
N HIS A 73 -57.92 16.11 -6.37
CA HIS A 73 -59.26 16.65 -6.59
C HIS A 73 -59.95 17.12 -5.30
N ARG A 74 -59.64 16.47 -4.18
CA ARG A 74 -60.08 16.88 -2.82
C ARG A 74 -59.23 18.02 -2.22
N LYS A 75 -58.38 18.67 -3.02
CA LYS A 75 -57.47 19.75 -2.62
C LYS A 75 -56.47 19.35 -1.52
N ARG A 76 -56.13 18.05 -1.39
CA ARG A 76 -55.14 17.51 -0.44
C ARG A 76 -53.76 17.39 -1.09
N TYR A 77 -53.22 18.50 -1.59
CA TYR A 77 -52.04 18.54 -2.47
C TYR A 77 -50.79 17.88 -1.87
N ARG A 78 -50.45 18.15 -0.60
CA ARG A 78 -49.28 17.54 0.06
C ARG A 78 -49.39 16.02 0.17
N TRP A 79 -50.58 15.51 0.48
CA TRP A 79 -50.82 14.07 0.59
C TRP A 79 -50.77 13.41 -0.80
N SER A 80 -51.38 14.04 -1.80
CA SER A 80 -51.34 13.60 -3.20
C SER A 80 -49.89 13.52 -3.71
N TYR A 81 -49.09 14.55 -3.45
CA TYR A 81 -47.68 14.58 -3.83
C TYR A 81 -46.88 13.42 -3.21
N SER A 82 -47.08 13.13 -1.93
CA SER A 82 -46.41 11.99 -1.28
C SER A 82 -46.83 10.65 -1.91
N ARG A 83 -48.10 10.48 -2.28
CA ARG A 83 -48.61 9.26 -2.91
C ARG A 83 -48.05 9.09 -4.32
N THR A 84 -47.99 10.14 -5.14
CA THR A 84 -47.44 10.02 -6.50
C THR A 84 -45.95 9.66 -6.50
N LEU A 85 -45.16 10.16 -5.53
CA LEU A 85 -43.77 9.73 -5.38
C LEU A 85 -43.66 8.23 -5.03
N ALA A 86 -44.53 7.73 -4.16
CA ALA A 86 -44.57 6.31 -3.82
C ALA A 86 -44.98 5.45 -5.02
N ALA A 87 -45.99 5.87 -5.80
CA ALA A 87 -46.39 5.20 -7.03
C ALA A 87 -45.24 5.13 -8.05
N ARG A 88 -44.53 6.25 -8.25
CA ARG A 88 -43.36 6.33 -9.12
C ARG A 88 -42.25 5.37 -8.73
N GLN A 89 -41.97 5.26 -7.43
CA GLN A 89 -40.99 4.32 -6.91
C GLN A 89 -41.38 2.86 -7.23
N ARG A 90 -42.65 2.49 -7.01
CA ARG A 90 -43.17 1.15 -7.35
C ARG A 90 -43.10 0.84 -8.83
N ALA A 91 -43.44 1.81 -9.69
CA ALA A 91 -43.34 1.64 -11.14
C ALA A 91 -41.89 1.41 -11.60
N ARG A 92 -40.92 2.11 -11.00
CA ARG A 92 -39.49 1.91 -11.28
C ARG A 92 -39.00 0.54 -10.80
N GLU A 93 -39.37 0.14 -9.59
CA GLU A 93 -39.06 -1.21 -9.07
C GLU A 93 -39.62 -2.30 -10.00
N ALA A 94 -40.84 -2.12 -10.52
CA ALA A 94 -41.44 -3.04 -11.48
C ALA A 94 -40.62 -3.13 -12.79
N MET A 95 -40.21 -1.99 -13.35
CA MET A 95 -39.35 -1.98 -14.56
C MET A 95 -37.99 -2.63 -14.32
N GLU A 96 -37.35 -2.33 -13.18
CA GLU A 96 -36.06 -2.91 -12.80
C GLU A 96 -36.09 -4.44 -12.72
N LEU A 97 -37.23 -5.04 -12.34
CA LEU A 97 -37.38 -6.49 -12.34
C LEU A 97 -37.37 -7.10 -13.75
N ILE A 98 -37.73 -6.33 -14.78
CA ILE A 98 -37.78 -6.79 -16.18
C ILE A 98 -36.50 -6.46 -16.94
N THR A 99 -35.85 -5.35 -16.62
CA THR A 99 -34.63 -4.89 -17.32
C THR A 99 -33.41 -5.78 -17.06
N VAL A 100 -33.52 -6.80 -16.20
CA VAL A 100 -32.43 -7.75 -16.01
C VAL A 100 -32.37 -8.73 -17.19
N ASP A 101 -31.57 -8.36 -18.21
CA ASP A 101 -31.28 -9.18 -19.37
C ASP A 101 -30.68 -10.54 -18.94
N PRO A 102 -31.36 -11.68 -19.23
CA PRO A 102 -30.86 -13.01 -18.89
C PRO A 102 -29.48 -13.30 -19.46
N GLN A 103 -29.19 -12.86 -20.70
CA GLN A 103 -27.89 -13.09 -21.35
C GLN A 103 -26.77 -12.37 -20.59
N ARG A 104 -27.05 -11.16 -20.10
CA ARG A 104 -26.12 -10.42 -19.27
C ARG A 104 -25.84 -11.16 -17.95
N ILE A 105 -26.85 -11.76 -17.31
CA ILE A 105 -26.65 -12.50 -16.06
C ILE A 105 -25.82 -13.76 -16.29
N GLU A 106 -26.11 -14.49 -17.36
CA GLU A 106 -25.31 -15.65 -17.79
C GLU A 106 -23.84 -15.26 -17.95
N ALA A 107 -23.58 -14.16 -18.67
CA ALA A 107 -22.23 -13.63 -18.84
C ALA A 107 -21.58 -13.21 -17.50
N GLU A 108 -22.33 -12.62 -16.56
CA GLU A 108 -21.77 -12.30 -15.23
C GLU A 108 -21.43 -13.56 -14.42
N ILE A 109 -22.28 -14.59 -14.47
CA ILE A 109 -22.02 -15.88 -13.82
C ILE A 109 -20.77 -16.54 -14.42
N GLU A 110 -20.66 -16.56 -15.75
CA GLU A 110 -19.51 -17.12 -16.47
C GLU A 110 -18.20 -16.42 -16.06
N ARG A 111 -18.15 -15.08 -16.10
CA ARG A 111 -16.98 -14.31 -15.63
C ARG A 111 -16.60 -14.62 -14.20
N THR A 112 -17.59 -14.78 -13.31
CA THR A 112 -17.31 -15.15 -11.91
C THR A 112 -16.74 -16.56 -11.81
N ASN A 113 -17.24 -17.52 -12.61
CA ASN A 113 -16.67 -18.87 -12.70
C ASN A 113 -15.22 -18.87 -13.22
N GLU A 114 -14.92 -18.08 -14.25
CA GLU A 114 -13.55 -17.91 -14.76
C GLU A 114 -12.60 -17.41 -13.67
N LEU A 115 -13.00 -16.38 -12.92
CA LEU A 115 -12.22 -15.88 -11.78
C LEU A 115 -12.01 -16.96 -10.72
N MET A 116 -13.04 -17.77 -10.45
CA MET A 116 -12.92 -18.88 -9.52
C MET A 116 -11.91 -19.92 -10.00
N SER A 117 -11.99 -20.35 -11.26
CA SER A 117 -11.06 -21.31 -11.85
C SER A 117 -9.60 -20.81 -11.83
N GLN A 118 -9.38 -19.52 -12.08
CA GLN A 118 -8.05 -18.91 -12.02
C GLN A 118 -7.46 -18.89 -10.60
N LEU A 119 -8.30 -18.68 -9.58
CA LEU A 119 -7.86 -18.56 -8.19
C LEU A 119 -7.75 -19.89 -7.45
N GLN A 120 -8.50 -20.91 -7.86
CA GLN A 120 -8.55 -22.20 -7.19
C GLN A 120 -7.16 -22.81 -6.93
N PRO A 121 -6.21 -22.86 -7.89
CA PRO A 121 -4.88 -23.42 -7.64
C PRO A 121 -4.08 -22.64 -6.58
N GLN A 122 -4.28 -21.33 -6.47
CA GLN A 122 -3.61 -20.50 -5.48
C GLN A 122 -4.18 -20.76 -4.09
N ILE A 123 -5.50 -20.88 -3.98
CA ILE A 123 -6.21 -21.13 -2.73
C ILE A 123 -5.87 -22.51 -2.18
N THR A 124 -5.85 -23.56 -3.02
CA THR A 124 -5.52 -24.93 -2.58
C THR A 124 -4.10 -25.05 -2.01
N ARG A 125 -3.17 -24.18 -2.40
CA ARG A 125 -1.79 -24.18 -1.90
C ARG A 125 -1.62 -23.42 -0.59
N ILE A 126 -2.61 -22.63 -0.18
CA ILE A 126 -2.52 -21.75 0.98
C ILE A 126 -3.28 -22.38 2.14
N ASP A 127 -2.54 -22.69 3.20
CA ASP A 127 -3.08 -23.21 4.46
C ASP A 127 -3.51 -22.03 5.37
N ASP A 128 -4.53 -21.28 4.93
CA ASP A 128 -5.17 -20.23 5.72
C ASP A 128 -6.66 -20.56 5.91
N PRO A 129 -7.11 -20.90 7.12
CA PRO A 129 -8.49 -21.30 7.38
C PRO A 129 -9.50 -20.21 7.04
N GLN A 130 -9.14 -18.92 7.19
CA GLN A 130 -10.05 -17.83 6.84
C GLN A 130 -10.27 -17.72 5.33
N ILE A 131 -9.21 -17.96 4.54
CA ILE A 131 -9.32 -18.00 3.09
C ILE A 131 -10.13 -19.22 2.66
N ALA A 132 -9.94 -20.37 3.30
CA ALA A 132 -10.72 -21.58 3.03
C ALA A 132 -12.22 -21.39 3.31
N ASP A 133 -12.59 -20.77 4.44
CA ASP A 133 -13.98 -20.47 4.79
C ASP A 133 -14.63 -19.47 3.82
N LEU A 134 -13.91 -18.39 3.46
CA LEU A 134 -14.37 -17.44 2.45
C LEU A 134 -14.55 -18.12 1.09
N TRP A 135 -13.62 -19.00 0.70
CA TRP A 135 -13.72 -19.73 -0.56
C TRP A 135 -14.93 -20.67 -0.60
N LYS A 136 -15.22 -21.37 0.50
CA LYS A 136 -16.44 -22.18 0.62
C LYS A 136 -17.71 -21.33 0.49
N THR A 137 -17.68 -20.11 1.04
CA THR A 137 -18.78 -19.14 0.92
C THR A 137 -18.98 -18.73 -0.55
N VAL A 138 -17.90 -18.37 -1.27
CA VAL A 138 -17.93 -18.08 -2.71
C VAL A 138 -18.57 -19.22 -3.50
N GLN A 139 -18.14 -20.47 -3.25
CA GLN A 139 -18.69 -21.65 -3.91
C GLN A 139 -20.19 -21.81 -3.64
N THR A 140 -20.61 -21.63 -2.39
CA THR A 140 -22.02 -21.73 -1.98
C THR A 140 -22.88 -20.68 -2.67
N GLU A 141 -22.43 -19.42 -2.69
CA GLU A 141 -23.14 -18.32 -3.34
C GLU A 141 -23.21 -18.48 -4.86
N GLN A 142 -22.11 -18.88 -5.49
CA GLN A 142 -22.10 -19.07 -6.95
C GLN A 142 -22.97 -20.26 -7.38
N ASN A 143 -22.99 -21.35 -6.60
CA ASN A 143 -23.92 -22.46 -6.84
C ASN A 143 -25.39 -22.01 -6.66
N ALA A 144 -25.68 -21.17 -5.66
CA ALA A 144 -27.01 -20.59 -5.51
C ALA A 144 -27.38 -19.71 -6.71
N ALA A 145 -26.43 -18.91 -7.23
CA ALA A 145 -26.66 -18.09 -8.42
C ALA A 145 -27.06 -18.93 -9.64
N LEU A 146 -26.36 -20.05 -9.90
CA LEU A 146 -26.68 -21.01 -10.96
C LEU A 146 -28.08 -21.62 -10.78
N ASN A 147 -28.44 -22.03 -9.57
CA ASN A 147 -29.78 -22.57 -9.28
C ASN A 147 -30.89 -21.53 -9.54
N TYR A 148 -30.65 -20.26 -9.17
CA TYR A 148 -31.60 -19.19 -9.43
C TYR A 148 -31.69 -18.84 -10.92
N LEU A 149 -30.59 -18.95 -11.68
CA LEU A 149 -30.58 -18.80 -13.13
C LEU A 149 -31.48 -19.88 -13.78
N HIS A 150 -31.32 -21.15 -13.40
CA HIS A 150 -32.13 -22.25 -13.94
C HIS A 150 -33.63 -22.11 -13.64
N THR A 151 -33.97 -21.57 -12.46
CA THR A 151 -35.37 -21.31 -12.06
C THR A 151 -35.90 -19.96 -12.59
N ARG A 152 -35.16 -19.30 -13.50
CA ARG A 152 -35.50 -18.00 -14.09
C ARG A 152 -35.72 -16.88 -13.07
N ARG A 153 -35.09 -16.99 -11.90
CA ARG A 153 -35.09 -15.97 -10.82
C ARG A 153 -33.87 -15.05 -10.98
N TRP A 154 -33.86 -14.34 -12.09
CA TRP A 154 -32.78 -13.49 -12.60
C TRP A 154 -32.14 -12.55 -11.57
N ARG A 155 -32.96 -11.81 -10.81
CA ARG A 155 -32.47 -10.86 -9.79
C ARG A 155 -31.68 -11.55 -8.67
N TRP A 156 -32.14 -12.73 -8.23
CA TRP A 156 -31.44 -13.51 -7.21
C TRP A 156 -30.14 -14.10 -7.76
N ALA A 157 -30.18 -14.64 -8.98
CA ALA A 157 -28.99 -15.11 -9.67
C ALA A 157 -27.89 -14.02 -9.73
N LEU A 158 -28.27 -12.82 -10.19
CA LEU A 158 -27.37 -11.67 -10.25
C LEU A 158 -26.84 -11.26 -8.86
N ARG A 159 -27.70 -11.18 -7.85
CA ARG A 159 -27.30 -10.81 -6.49
C ARG A 159 -26.27 -11.78 -5.92
N PHE A 160 -26.49 -13.08 -6.06
CA PHE A 160 -25.60 -14.09 -5.51
C PHE A 160 -24.26 -14.15 -6.26
N THR A 161 -24.24 -14.02 -7.60
CA THR A 161 -22.96 -13.99 -8.32
C THR A 161 -22.14 -12.75 -7.99
N MET A 162 -22.78 -11.60 -7.75
CA MET A 162 -22.09 -10.39 -7.31
C MET A 162 -21.54 -10.52 -5.88
N ALA A 163 -22.27 -11.18 -4.98
CA ALA A 163 -21.77 -11.50 -3.63
C ALA A 163 -20.53 -12.40 -3.69
N ALA A 164 -20.60 -13.48 -4.47
CA ALA A 164 -19.47 -14.38 -4.70
C ALA A 164 -18.25 -13.62 -5.25
N ARG A 165 -18.47 -12.72 -6.22
CA ARG A 165 -17.41 -11.89 -6.80
C ARG A 165 -16.78 -10.91 -5.79
N ASN A 166 -17.58 -10.31 -4.91
CA ASN A 166 -17.05 -9.45 -3.85
C ASN A 166 -16.16 -10.23 -2.88
N HIS A 167 -16.56 -11.44 -2.49
CA HIS A 167 -15.74 -12.32 -1.66
C HIS A 167 -14.46 -12.77 -2.40
N ILE A 168 -14.53 -13.02 -3.72
CA ILE A 168 -13.34 -13.25 -4.55
C ILE A 168 -12.38 -12.04 -4.49
N TYR A 169 -12.89 -10.81 -4.58
CA TYR A 169 -12.06 -9.62 -4.45
C TYR A 169 -11.44 -9.47 -3.05
N GLU A 170 -12.16 -9.84 -1.99
CA GLU A 170 -11.57 -9.91 -0.66
C GLU A 170 -10.43 -10.94 -0.58
N ILE A 171 -10.65 -12.14 -1.11
CA ILE A 171 -9.64 -13.20 -1.16
C ILE A 171 -8.42 -12.72 -1.95
N THR A 172 -8.58 -12.18 -3.16
CA THR A 172 -7.46 -11.65 -3.96
C THR A 172 -6.69 -10.55 -3.23
N GLY A 173 -7.37 -9.67 -2.51
CA GLY A 173 -6.73 -8.67 -1.65
C GLY A 173 -5.89 -9.27 -0.53
N LYS A 174 -6.34 -10.38 0.08
CA LYS A 174 -5.55 -11.15 1.07
C LYS A 174 -4.39 -11.88 0.40
N LEU A 175 -4.62 -12.55 -0.74
CA LEU A 175 -3.61 -13.27 -1.53
C LEU A 175 -2.48 -12.34 -2.01
N GLY A 176 -2.80 -11.12 -2.45
CA GLY A 176 -1.81 -10.11 -2.81
C GLY A 176 -0.84 -9.81 -1.66
N ARG A 177 -1.30 -9.86 -0.40
CA ARG A 177 -0.43 -9.71 0.77
C ARG A 177 0.49 -10.94 0.95
N PHE A 178 0.01 -12.15 0.67
CA PHE A 178 0.84 -13.36 0.72
C PHE A 178 1.90 -13.41 -0.39
N GLN A 179 1.54 -13.05 -1.62
CA GLN A 179 2.52 -12.92 -2.70
C GLN A 179 3.56 -11.83 -2.39
N SER A 180 3.16 -10.74 -1.73
CA SER A 180 4.11 -9.74 -1.24
C SER A 180 5.07 -10.32 -0.21
N ARG A 181 4.61 -11.18 0.71
CA ARG A 181 5.47 -11.80 1.72
C ARG A 181 6.56 -12.67 1.09
N GLY A 182 6.21 -13.52 0.12
CA GLY A 182 7.20 -14.39 -0.55
C GLY A 182 8.24 -13.60 -1.33
N LYS A 183 7.82 -12.57 -2.09
CA LYS A 183 8.75 -11.66 -2.78
C LYS A 183 9.67 -10.92 -1.82
N ILE A 184 9.13 -10.45 -0.69
CA ILE A 184 9.92 -9.74 0.32
C ILE A 184 10.91 -10.67 1.00
N GLN A 185 10.52 -11.92 1.30
CA GLN A 185 11.45 -12.94 1.79
C GLN A 185 12.60 -13.15 0.80
N HIS A 186 12.29 -13.29 -0.49
CA HIS A 186 13.31 -13.43 -1.52
C HIS A 186 14.27 -12.23 -1.57
N GLU A 187 13.76 -10.99 -1.42
CA GLU A 187 14.62 -9.81 -1.35
C GLU A 187 15.50 -9.77 -0.09
N LEU A 188 14.99 -10.25 1.06
CA LEU A 188 15.79 -10.40 2.27
C LEU A 188 16.92 -11.41 2.05
N ASP A 189 16.60 -12.60 1.53
CA ASP A 189 17.57 -13.67 1.28
C ASP A 189 18.65 -13.22 0.28
N ARG A 190 18.24 -12.52 -0.78
CA ARG A 190 19.16 -11.92 -1.76
C ARG A 190 20.11 -10.92 -1.12
N THR A 191 19.61 -10.05 -0.25
CA THR A 191 20.47 -9.08 0.47
C THR A 191 21.43 -9.79 1.43
N ASP A 192 21.01 -10.87 2.10
CA ASP A 192 21.88 -11.68 2.95
C ASP A 192 23.03 -12.30 2.15
N LEU A 193 22.76 -12.85 0.97
CA LEU A 193 23.79 -13.41 0.08
C LEU A 193 24.81 -12.34 -0.36
N ILE A 194 24.35 -11.11 -0.61
CA ILE A 194 25.22 -9.97 -0.92
C ILE A 194 26.10 -9.62 0.29
N LEU A 195 25.51 -9.51 1.49
CA LEU A 195 26.27 -9.24 2.71
C LEU A 195 27.34 -10.32 2.96
N GLN A 196 26.97 -11.59 2.80
CA GLN A 196 27.91 -12.70 2.94
C GLN A 196 29.08 -12.61 1.95
N ARG A 197 28.80 -12.30 0.68
CA ARG A 197 29.83 -12.14 -0.36
C ARG A 197 30.76 -10.95 -0.10
N VAL A 198 30.23 -9.83 0.38
CA VAL A 198 30.98 -8.59 0.59
C VAL A 198 31.83 -8.63 1.88
N SER A 199 31.41 -9.43 2.87
CA SER A 199 32.06 -9.52 4.19
C SER A 199 33.57 -9.77 4.12
N GLY A 200 34.00 -10.79 3.36
CA GLY A 200 35.41 -11.18 3.25
C GLY A 200 36.31 -10.07 2.69
N PRO A 201 36.03 -9.55 1.47
CA PRO A 201 36.78 -8.44 0.89
C PRO A 201 36.84 -7.21 1.82
N VAL A 202 35.71 -6.80 2.40
CA VAL A 202 35.67 -5.62 3.28
C VAL A 202 36.51 -5.82 4.54
N ALA A 203 36.44 -6.99 5.17
CA ALA A 203 37.26 -7.32 6.34
C ALA A 203 38.77 -7.29 6.01
N ALA A 204 39.17 -7.87 4.87
CA ALA A 204 40.57 -7.93 4.43
C ALA A 204 41.15 -6.58 3.99
N SER A 205 40.31 -5.64 3.57
CA SER A 205 40.76 -4.33 3.04
C SER A 205 41.37 -3.39 4.07
N HIS A 206 41.06 -3.59 5.36
CA HIS A 206 41.34 -2.63 6.43
C HIS A 206 40.82 -1.19 6.16
N ASN A 207 39.91 -1.01 5.21
CA ASN A 207 39.27 0.27 4.93
C ASN A 207 38.16 0.53 5.96
N PHE A 208 38.46 1.36 6.96
CA PHE A 208 37.55 1.66 8.08
C PHE A 208 36.17 2.16 7.60
N ARG A 209 36.15 3.04 6.60
CA ARG A 209 34.90 3.58 6.05
C ARG A 209 34.05 2.48 5.40
N ALA A 210 34.67 1.57 4.66
CA ALA A 210 33.98 0.42 4.09
C ALA A 210 33.45 -0.53 5.18
N GLN A 211 34.24 -0.76 6.24
CA GLN A 211 33.84 -1.58 7.38
C GLN A 211 32.65 -0.96 8.14
N GLU A 212 32.65 0.34 8.38
CA GLU A 212 31.53 1.05 9.02
C GLU A 212 30.24 0.97 8.18
N MET A 213 30.34 1.25 6.87
CA MET A 213 29.22 1.10 5.95
C MET A 213 28.67 -0.32 5.93
N PHE A 214 29.55 -1.32 5.89
CA PHE A 214 29.15 -2.72 5.92
C PHE A 214 28.48 -3.12 7.24
N SER A 215 28.99 -2.64 8.37
CA SER A 215 28.39 -2.88 9.69
C SER A 215 26.96 -2.34 9.76
N ARG A 216 26.75 -1.07 9.38
CA ARG A 216 25.41 -0.45 9.31
C ARG A 216 24.47 -1.18 8.35
N ALA A 217 24.99 -1.70 7.24
CA ALA A 217 24.20 -2.50 6.31
C ALA A 217 23.67 -3.78 7.00
N GLY A 218 24.51 -4.44 7.79
CA GLY A 218 24.11 -5.58 8.62
C GLY A 218 23.02 -5.23 9.64
N GLU A 219 23.18 -4.12 10.37
CA GLU A 219 22.19 -3.64 11.33
C GLU A 219 20.83 -3.38 10.67
N TRP A 220 20.81 -2.69 9.52
CA TRP A 220 19.58 -2.43 8.77
C TRP A 220 18.92 -3.71 8.27
N GLN A 221 19.70 -4.68 7.83
CA GLN A 221 19.16 -5.97 7.40
C GLN A 221 18.56 -6.77 8.57
N VAL A 222 19.17 -6.72 9.76
CA VAL A 222 18.59 -7.30 10.99
C VAL A 222 17.27 -6.61 11.33
N GLN A 223 17.21 -5.28 11.27
CA GLN A 223 15.98 -4.53 11.47
C GLN A 223 14.92 -4.90 10.42
N ALA A 224 15.29 -5.06 9.15
CA ALA A 224 14.39 -5.47 8.08
C ALA A 224 13.73 -6.82 8.38
N LYS A 225 14.53 -7.82 8.82
CA LYS A 225 14.04 -9.15 9.23
C LYS A 225 13.08 -9.07 10.42
N ASN A 226 13.37 -8.23 11.41
CA ASN A 226 12.46 -8.01 12.54
C ASN A 226 11.14 -7.39 12.08
N ARG A 227 11.17 -6.38 11.21
CA ARG A 227 9.95 -5.76 10.63
C ARG A 227 9.15 -6.75 9.78
N PHE A 228 9.82 -7.67 9.11
CA PHE A 228 9.18 -8.71 8.32
C PHE A 228 8.37 -9.68 9.19
N ARG A 229 8.95 -10.11 10.33
CA ARG A 229 8.26 -10.93 11.34
C ARG A 229 7.02 -10.21 11.91
N SER A 230 7.12 -8.90 12.10
CA SER A 230 5.99 -8.05 12.52
C SER A 230 5.00 -7.71 11.40
N ARG A 231 5.11 -8.32 10.21
CA ARG A 231 4.25 -8.09 9.02
C ARG A 231 4.26 -6.64 8.51
N MET A 232 5.30 -5.86 8.80
CA MET A 232 5.49 -4.48 8.31
C MET A 232 6.23 -4.45 6.97
N TYR A 233 5.64 -5.08 5.96
CA TYR A 233 6.24 -5.40 4.66
C TYR A 233 6.88 -4.22 3.91
N LEU A 234 6.23 -3.05 3.87
CA LEU A 234 6.76 -1.87 3.19
C LEU A 234 8.06 -1.36 3.84
N VAL A 235 8.09 -1.35 5.17
CA VAL A 235 9.28 -0.93 5.94
C VAL A 235 10.41 -1.93 5.78
N THR A 236 10.09 -3.24 5.75
CA THR A 236 11.06 -4.30 5.43
C THR A 236 11.75 -4.04 4.10
N LEU A 237 11.01 -3.76 3.02
CA LEU A 237 11.59 -3.51 1.70
C LEU A 237 12.51 -2.28 1.70
N LYS A 238 12.08 -1.19 2.32
CA LYS A 238 12.91 0.02 2.43
C LYS A 238 14.25 -0.27 3.11
N LEU A 239 14.21 -0.98 4.24
CA LEU A 239 15.42 -1.30 5.01
C LEU A 239 16.33 -2.29 4.28
N THR A 240 15.79 -3.33 3.64
CA THR A 240 16.63 -4.31 2.92
C THR A 240 17.28 -3.71 1.67
N PHE A 241 16.61 -2.81 0.96
CA PHE A 241 17.22 -2.11 -0.17
C PHE A 241 18.30 -1.12 0.27
N ALA A 242 18.06 -0.38 1.36
CA ALA A 242 19.07 0.51 1.92
C ALA A 242 20.30 -0.27 2.41
N ALA A 243 20.10 -1.43 3.06
CA ALA A 243 21.18 -2.32 3.47
C ALA A 243 22.00 -2.81 2.26
N ARG A 244 21.31 -3.26 1.21
CA ARG A 244 21.96 -3.73 -0.02
C ARG A 244 22.80 -2.64 -0.69
N GLU A 245 22.24 -1.44 -0.83
CA GLU A 245 22.95 -0.31 -1.43
C GLU A 245 24.22 0.04 -0.64
N LEU A 246 24.11 0.09 0.68
CA LEU A 246 25.24 0.42 1.56
C LEU A 246 26.33 -0.66 1.52
N ALA A 247 25.95 -1.94 1.46
CA ALA A 247 26.88 -3.06 1.28
C ALA A 247 27.59 -2.99 -0.08
N MET A 248 26.87 -2.65 -1.16
CA MET A 248 27.48 -2.52 -2.49
C MET A 248 28.46 -1.34 -2.56
N ARG A 249 28.15 -0.21 -1.91
CA ARG A 249 29.09 0.93 -1.80
C ARG A 249 30.34 0.55 -1.00
N ALA A 250 30.18 -0.17 0.11
CA ALA A 250 31.31 -0.70 0.87
C ALA A 250 32.18 -1.64 0.01
N TRP A 251 31.56 -2.48 -0.82
CA TRP A 251 32.28 -3.37 -1.73
C TRP A 251 33.03 -2.61 -2.82
N GLN A 252 32.43 -1.57 -3.38
CA GLN A 252 33.07 -0.71 -4.40
C GLN A 252 34.31 -0.01 -3.84
N LEU A 253 34.27 0.50 -2.60
CA LEU A 253 35.42 1.12 -1.94
C LEU A 253 36.62 0.19 -1.77
N VAL A 254 36.40 -1.12 -1.88
CA VAL A 254 37.43 -2.15 -1.67
C VAL A 254 37.87 -2.77 -2.98
N THR A 255 36.99 -2.82 -3.98
CA THR A 255 37.29 -3.44 -5.27
C THR A 255 37.73 -2.46 -6.35
N GLN A 256 37.38 -1.18 -6.23
CA GLN A 256 37.88 -0.18 -7.16
C GLN A 256 39.38 0.02 -6.95
N THR A 257 40.15 -0.15 -8.03
CA THR A 257 41.52 0.33 -8.08
C THR A 257 41.49 1.84 -7.83
N PRO A 258 42.18 2.35 -6.79
CA PRO A 258 42.14 3.76 -6.47
C PRO A 258 42.70 4.56 -7.64
N ASP A 259 41.97 5.59 -8.05
CA ASP A 259 42.47 6.54 -9.03
C ASP A 259 43.33 7.61 -8.34
N SER A 260 44.14 8.30 -9.13
CA SER A 260 45.08 9.30 -8.61
C SER A 260 44.36 10.46 -7.90
N ALA A 261 43.17 10.83 -8.36
CA ALA A 261 42.37 11.92 -7.80
C ALA A 261 41.85 11.58 -6.39
N LEU A 262 41.34 10.37 -6.19
CA LEU A 262 40.86 9.89 -4.90
C LEU A 262 42.00 9.83 -3.88
N VAL A 263 43.18 9.35 -4.27
CA VAL A 263 44.33 9.29 -3.36
C VAL A 263 44.82 10.69 -3.00
N SER A 264 44.87 11.63 -3.95
CA SER A 264 45.22 13.04 -3.68
C SER A 264 44.25 13.66 -2.67
N SER A 265 42.94 13.53 -2.91
CA SER A 265 41.92 14.06 -2.00
C SER A 265 42.02 13.43 -0.60
N ALA A 266 42.27 12.12 -0.51
CA ALA A 266 42.42 11.45 0.78
C ALA A 266 43.67 11.93 1.53
N LEU A 267 44.77 12.19 0.83
CA LEU A 267 45.99 12.74 1.41
C LEU A 267 45.73 14.14 1.98
N GLU A 268 45.12 15.03 1.20
CA GLU A 268 44.80 16.40 1.60
C GLU A 268 43.88 16.45 2.83
N GLU A 269 42.81 15.63 2.85
CA GLU A 269 41.90 15.54 4.00
C GLU A 269 42.62 15.08 5.28
N THR A 270 43.46 14.05 5.18
CA THR A 270 44.20 13.53 6.34
C THR A 270 45.18 14.57 6.87
N GLU A 271 45.80 15.35 5.99
CA GLU A 271 46.70 16.42 6.39
C GLU A 271 46.00 17.60 7.03
N HIS A 272 44.82 17.97 6.52
CA HIS A 272 43.97 18.95 7.19
C HIS A 272 43.61 18.50 8.62
N LEU A 273 43.30 17.21 8.82
CA LEU A 273 43.06 16.66 10.15
C LEU A 273 44.31 16.73 11.04
N ILE A 274 45.50 16.43 10.51
CA ILE A 274 46.76 16.57 11.27
C ILE A 274 46.90 18.00 11.77
N VAL A 275 46.83 18.99 10.87
CA VAL A 275 46.97 20.42 11.22
C VAL A 275 45.92 20.84 12.24
N GLN A 276 44.66 20.43 12.05
CA GLN A 276 43.57 20.78 12.95
C GLN A 276 43.79 20.27 14.38
N TRP A 277 44.37 19.08 14.54
CA TRP A 277 44.51 18.44 15.85
C TRP A 277 45.90 18.64 16.48
N GLU A 278 46.91 19.02 15.72
CA GLU A 278 48.29 19.20 16.18
C GLU A 278 48.41 20.20 17.34
N GLU A 279 47.80 21.38 17.22
CA GLU A 279 47.84 22.39 18.27
C GLU A 279 47.24 21.87 19.58
N ARG A 280 46.09 21.21 19.49
CA ARG A 280 45.38 20.69 20.67
C ARG A 280 46.13 19.54 21.33
N VAL A 281 46.76 18.65 20.55
CA VAL A 281 47.61 17.58 21.07
C VAL A 281 48.86 18.14 21.75
N ASN A 282 49.46 19.20 21.19
CA ASN A 282 50.65 19.83 21.77
C ASN A 282 50.41 20.47 23.14
N GLN A 283 49.19 20.99 23.37
CA GLN A 283 48.75 21.53 24.64
C GLN A 283 48.55 20.46 25.73
N GLN A 284 48.36 19.18 25.35
CA GLN A 284 48.22 18.09 26.31
C GLN A 284 49.59 17.63 26.85
N GLN A 285 49.63 17.22 28.12
CA GLN A 285 50.84 16.63 28.73
C GLN A 285 50.96 15.12 28.49
N ASP A 286 49.97 14.49 27.86
CA ASP A 286 49.96 13.05 27.61
C ASP A 286 50.96 12.66 26.50
N ALA A 287 52.03 11.96 26.90
CA ALA A 287 53.08 11.50 25.99
C ALA A 287 52.57 10.46 24.98
N GLN A 288 51.58 9.64 25.33
CA GLN A 288 51.04 8.60 24.45
C GLN A 288 50.28 9.22 23.27
N ILE A 289 49.51 10.29 23.52
CA ILE A 289 48.78 11.00 22.47
C ILE A 289 49.76 11.67 21.49
N LYS A 290 50.85 12.26 22.02
CA LYS A 290 51.92 12.87 21.21
C LYS A 290 52.63 11.84 20.33
N GLU A 291 53.03 10.71 20.89
CA GLU A 291 53.65 9.62 20.11
C GLU A 291 52.72 9.10 19.00
N MET A 292 51.42 8.99 19.27
CA MET A 292 50.44 8.56 18.27
C MET A 292 50.29 9.58 17.14
N LEU A 293 50.35 10.88 17.44
CA LEU A 293 50.32 11.94 16.43
C LEU A 293 51.59 11.88 15.56
N ASP A 294 52.76 11.75 16.17
CA ASP A 294 54.04 11.62 15.44
C ASP A 294 54.02 10.42 14.50
N LEU A 295 53.48 9.28 14.96
CA LEU A 295 53.33 8.09 14.11
C LEU A 295 52.35 8.33 12.96
N ALA A 296 51.23 9.04 13.21
CA ALA A 296 50.28 9.41 12.16
C ALA A 296 50.92 10.31 11.10
N ILE A 297 51.70 11.33 11.51
CA ILE A 297 52.46 12.22 10.62
C ILE A 297 53.46 11.41 9.78
N LYS A 298 54.20 10.49 10.41
CA LYS A 298 55.15 9.62 9.72
C LYS A 298 54.47 8.76 8.65
N GLN A 299 53.32 8.16 8.95
CA GLN A 299 52.57 7.37 7.97
C GLN A 299 52.01 8.23 6.85
N GLN A 300 51.54 9.44 7.14
CA GLN A 300 51.06 10.36 6.11
C GLN A 300 52.18 10.81 5.16
N ASN A 301 53.39 11.04 5.68
CA ASN A 301 54.55 11.35 4.85
C ASN A 301 54.97 10.16 3.97
N ALA A 302 54.94 8.94 4.52
CA ALA A 302 55.17 7.73 3.73
C ALA A 302 54.09 7.54 2.63
N ALA A 303 52.83 7.85 2.94
CA ALA A 303 51.73 7.81 1.97
C ALA A 303 51.97 8.76 0.78
N ARG A 304 52.45 9.97 1.03
CA ARG A 304 52.81 10.94 -0.03
C ARG A 304 53.94 10.44 -0.92
N GLU A 305 54.94 9.80 -0.34
CA GLU A 305 56.07 9.29 -1.10
C GLU A 305 55.64 8.14 -2.01
N LEU A 306 54.81 7.21 -1.51
CA LEU A 306 54.21 6.15 -2.32
C LEU A 306 53.33 6.70 -3.44
N TYR A 307 52.59 7.79 -3.18
CA TYR A 307 51.78 8.46 -4.19
C TYR A 307 52.64 9.04 -5.33
N ARG A 308 53.77 9.68 -5.01
CA ARG A 308 54.74 10.16 -6.01
C ARG A 308 55.35 9.03 -6.84
N GLN A 309 55.53 7.86 -6.24
CA GLN A 309 56.03 6.65 -6.91
C GLN A 309 54.97 5.96 -7.78
N GLY A 310 53.72 6.43 -7.73
CA GLY A 310 52.60 5.85 -8.50
C GLY A 310 51.95 4.63 -7.84
N ASP A 311 52.36 4.22 -6.64
CA ASP A 311 51.71 3.14 -5.90
C ASP A 311 50.50 3.68 -5.13
N LEU A 312 49.42 3.90 -5.87
CA LEU A 312 48.16 4.46 -5.36
C LEU A 312 47.53 3.60 -4.26
N ASN A 313 47.68 2.27 -4.33
CA ASN A 313 47.15 1.35 -3.33
C ASN A 313 47.90 1.47 -2.01
N ALA A 314 49.24 1.43 -2.06
CA ALA A 314 50.07 1.55 -0.86
C ALA A 314 49.93 2.95 -0.24
N ALA A 315 49.88 4.00 -1.06
CA ALA A 315 49.62 5.37 -0.61
C ALA A 315 48.28 5.49 0.12
N LEU A 316 47.19 4.98 -0.48
CA LEU A 316 45.87 5.02 0.14
C LEU A 316 45.81 4.20 1.44
N LYS A 317 46.51 3.07 1.49
CA LYS A 317 46.61 2.26 2.71
C LYS A 317 47.28 3.04 3.84
N GLN A 318 48.42 3.69 3.56
CA GLN A 318 49.18 4.43 4.57
C GLN A 318 48.42 5.67 5.09
N THR A 319 47.78 6.44 4.21
CA THR A 319 46.98 7.61 4.64
C THR A 319 45.78 7.19 5.49
N ASN A 320 45.14 6.05 5.19
CA ASN A 320 44.06 5.53 6.02
C ASN A 320 44.54 5.07 7.41
N GLN A 321 45.74 4.51 7.52
CA GLN A 321 46.34 4.17 8.82
C GLN A 321 46.63 5.43 9.65
N ALA A 322 47.20 6.48 9.03
CA ALA A 322 47.36 7.79 9.65
C ALA A 322 46.03 8.31 10.20
N ARG A 323 44.97 8.25 9.38
CA ARG A 323 43.63 8.71 9.75
C ARG A 323 43.00 7.92 10.90
N GLN A 324 43.21 6.60 10.96
CA GLN A 324 42.74 5.77 12.09
C GLN A 324 43.37 6.21 13.41
N MET A 325 44.67 6.49 13.40
CA MET A 325 45.38 7.02 14.58
C MET A 325 44.82 8.38 15.00
N LEU A 326 44.55 9.28 14.04
CA LEU A 326 43.94 10.58 14.33
C LEU A 326 42.55 10.45 14.96
N TYR A 327 41.69 9.56 14.47
CA TYR A 327 40.39 9.35 15.11
C TYR A 327 40.51 8.78 16.52
N ARG A 328 41.49 7.90 16.76
CA ARG A 328 41.76 7.39 18.10
C ARG A 328 42.25 8.49 19.05
N ILE A 329 43.09 9.41 18.57
CA ILE A 329 43.52 10.59 19.31
C ILE A 329 42.31 11.45 19.70
N VAL A 330 41.39 11.73 18.77
CA VAL A 330 40.18 12.52 19.05
C VAL A 330 39.32 11.87 20.12
N GLU A 331 39.16 10.55 20.08
CA GLU A 331 38.43 9.79 21.09
C GLU A 331 39.07 9.94 22.48
N LEU A 332 40.40 9.80 22.58
CA LEU A 332 41.14 9.95 23.84
C LEU A 332 41.05 11.38 24.40
N LEU A 333 41.17 12.40 23.54
CA LEU A 333 41.02 13.80 23.94
C LEU A 333 39.62 14.09 24.50
N ASN A 334 38.57 13.56 23.86
CA ASN A 334 37.20 13.76 24.31
C ASN A 334 36.90 13.05 25.64
N LEU A 335 37.60 11.95 25.96
CA LEU A 335 37.48 11.26 27.25
C LEU A 335 38.22 12.00 28.38
N ALA A 336 39.26 12.77 28.05
CA ALA A 336 40.05 13.52 29.01
C ALA A 336 39.40 14.84 29.43
N GLU A 337 38.48 15.39 28.63
CA GLU A 337 37.72 16.57 29.02
C GLU A 337 36.72 16.22 30.12
N PRO A 338 36.84 16.82 31.32
CA PRO A 338 35.82 16.62 32.34
C PRO A 338 34.47 17.07 31.77
N PRO A 339 33.38 16.31 31.99
CA PRO A 339 32.09 16.63 31.40
C PRO A 339 31.75 18.06 31.79
N ALA A 340 31.59 18.93 30.77
CA ALA A 340 31.32 20.35 30.97
C ALA A 340 30.20 20.47 32.02
N GLY A 341 30.57 20.97 33.20
CA GLY A 341 29.69 21.02 34.35
C GLY A 341 28.38 21.66 33.91
N LYS A 342 27.28 20.92 34.07
CA LYS A 342 25.95 21.52 34.04
C LYS A 342 25.88 22.45 35.24
N ASN A 343 26.29 23.71 35.05
CA ASN A 343 26.03 24.78 36.00
C ASN A 343 24.53 25.00 36.14
#